data_AF-A0AAW1JFR7-F1
#
_entry.id   AF-A0AAW1JFR7-F1
#
_cell.length_a   1.000
_cell.length_b   1.000
_cell.length_c   1.000
_cell.angle_alpha   90.00
_cell.angle_beta   90.00
_cell.angle_gamma   90.00
#
_symmetry.space_group_name_H-M   'P 1'
#
loop_
_entity.id
_entity.type
_entity.pdbx_description
1 polymer ?
#
loop_
_entity_poly.entity_id
_entity_poly.type
_entity_poly.pdbx_seq_one_letter_code
_entity_poly.pdbx_strand_id
1 'polypeptide(L)'
;SLFGKEFVLFPIYEQEEFEMALEMLQEVNVVKIDNCIHLQSNTKLEQLLCNLVQPFFITYYLVCSVLNSMDECVETHVYSVSQAQIEKLLYARKSMHPYTLNLDTISNCLQNLCDLKAIKRIRKNTSAAYIIQKEILSNISRKLSDYIPSLIPGFNMPVTAKL
;
A
#
# COMPACT_ATOMS: atom_id res chain seq x y z
N SER A 1 -7.33 5.32 9.26
CA SER A 1 -7.29 4.98 7.82
C SER A 1 -6.08 4.07 7.55
N LEU A 2 -6.11 3.25 6.48
CA LEU A 2 -4.97 2.40 6.10
C LEU A 2 -3.75 3.24 5.70
N PHE A 3 -3.95 4.37 5.03
CA PHE A 3 -2.89 5.26 4.56
C PHE A 3 -2.79 6.55 5.38
N GLY A 4 -3.32 6.58 6.61
CA GLY A 4 -3.42 7.80 7.42
C GLY A 4 -2.09 8.44 7.84
N LYS A 5 -0.96 7.74 7.61
CA LYS A 5 0.40 8.29 7.81
C LYS A 5 1.12 8.64 6.50
N GLU A 6 0.56 8.27 5.35
CA GLU A 6 1.09 8.68 4.04
C GLU A 6 0.49 10.02 3.62
N PHE A 7 -0.84 10.13 3.74
CA PHE A 7 -1.60 11.32 3.39
C PHE A 7 -1.92 12.06 4.68
N VAL A 8 -1.04 13.00 5.04
CA VAL A 8 -1.23 13.86 6.21
C VAL A 8 -2.33 14.87 5.88
N LEU A 9 -3.58 14.46 6.12
CA LEU A 9 -4.75 15.31 6.02
C LEU A 9 -5.09 15.85 7.40
N PHE A 10 -5.61 17.07 7.47
CA PHE A 10 -6.14 17.59 8.72
C PHE A 10 -7.48 16.87 9.00
N PRO A 11 -7.65 16.16 10.13
CA PRO A 11 -8.84 15.32 10.33
C PRO A 11 -10.18 16.06 10.25
N ILE A 12 -10.17 17.37 10.52
CA ILE A 12 -11.35 18.23 10.43
C ILE A 12 -11.78 18.45 8.98
N TYR A 13 -10.83 18.45 8.06
CA TYR A 13 -11.03 18.75 6.64
C TYR A 13 -10.84 17.53 5.73
N GLU A 14 -10.52 16.34 6.27
CA GLU A 14 -10.21 15.13 5.48
C GLU A 14 -11.29 14.83 4.42
N GLN A 15 -12.56 14.91 4.81
CA GLN A 15 -13.68 14.65 3.89
C GLN A 15 -13.83 15.75 2.83
N GLU A 16 -13.71 17.02 3.24
CA GLU A 16 -13.82 18.18 2.33
C GLU A 16 -12.68 18.19 1.32
N GLU A 17 -11.44 17.98 1.76
CA GLU A 17 -10.26 17.88 0.90
C GLU A 17 -10.37 16.71 -0.08
N PHE A 18 -10.93 15.58 0.37
CA PHE A 18 -11.18 14.42 -0.50
C PHE A 18 -12.24 14.72 -1.57
N GLU A 19 -13.35 15.34 -1.19
CA GLU A 19 -14.42 15.73 -2.11
C GLU A 19 -13.92 16.76 -3.14
N MET A 20 -13.19 17.79 -2.70
CA MET A 20 -12.56 18.77 -3.59
C MET A 20 -11.58 18.11 -4.58
N ALA A 21 -10.75 17.18 -4.10
CA ALA A 21 -9.83 16.46 -4.98
C ALA A 21 -10.57 15.61 -6.03
N LEU A 22 -11.68 14.98 -5.65
CA LEU A 22 -12.53 14.22 -6.57
C LEU A 22 -13.20 15.11 -7.61
N GLU A 23 -13.75 16.26 -7.21
CA GLU A 23 -14.34 17.25 -8.12
C GLU A 23 -13.29 17.72 -9.14
N MET A 24 -12.08 18.08 -8.69
CA MET A 24 -11.00 18.47 -9.59
C MET A 24 -10.65 17.36 -10.59
N LEU A 25 -10.55 16.10 -10.15
CA LEU A 25 -10.28 14.97 -11.04
C LEU A 25 -11.40 14.75 -12.06
N GLN A 26 -12.65 15.03 -11.68
CA GLN A 26 -13.78 14.97 -12.59
C GLN A 26 -13.75 16.10 -13.62
N GLU A 27 -13.46 17.33 -13.21
CA GLU A 27 -13.32 18.50 -14.10
C GLU A 27 -12.27 18.28 -15.18
N VAL A 28 -11.15 17.62 -14.85
CA VAL A 28 -10.08 17.30 -15.80
C VAL A 28 -10.27 15.98 -16.56
N ASN A 29 -11.46 15.36 -16.46
CA ASN A 29 -11.85 14.09 -17.10
C ASN A 29 -10.89 12.92 -16.77
N VAL A 30 -10.39 12.87 -15.53
CA VAL A 30 -9.60 11.75 -14.99
C VAL A 30 -10.51 10.70 -14.41
N VAL A 31 -11.54 11.13 -13.68
CA VAL A 31 -12.56 10.24 -13.11
C VAL A 31 -13.96 10.64 -13.56
N LYS A 32 -14.84 9.64 -13.63
CA LYS A 32 -16.28 9.81 -13.69
C LYS A 32 -16.86 9.35 -12.37
N ILE A 33 -17.66 10.20 -11.76
CA ILE A 33 -18.37 9.90 -10.52
C ILE A 33 -19.83 9.64 -10.86
N ASP A 34 -20.30 8.43 -10.59
CA ASP A 34 -21.72 8.07 -10.60
C ASP A 34 -22.09 7.34 -9.29
N ASN A 35 -22.65 6.13 -9.34
CA ASN A 35 -22.76 5.28 -8.16
C ASN A 35 -21.40 4.69 -7.75
N CYS A 36 -20.40 4.79 -8.62
CA CYS A 36 -19.02 4.36 -8.43
C CYS A 36 -18.06 5.40 -9.02
N ILE A 37 -16.76 5.24 -8.72
CA ILE A 37 -15.69 6.05 -9.31
C ILE A 37 -15.04 5.24 -10.42
N HIS A 38 -15.04 5.76 -11.63
CA HIS A 38 -14.47 5.13 -12.81
C HIS A 38 -13.37 6.00 -13.42
N LEU A 39 -12.26 5.41 -13.87
CA LEU A 39 -11.24 6.13 -14.63
C LEU A 39 -11.77 6.49 -16.04
N GLN A 40 -11.35 7.63 -16.57
CA GLN A 40 -11.83 8.20 -17.84
C GLN A 40 -10.74 8.36 -18.91
N SER A 41 -11.10 8.97 -20.04
CA SER A 41 -10.32 9.07 -21.28
C SER A 41 -9.07 9.95 -21.21
N ASN A 42 -8.82 10.70 -20.13
CA ASN A 42 -7.58 11.47 -19.98
C ASN A 42 -6.43 10.57 -19.53
N THR A 43 -5.98 9.70 -20.44
CA THR A 43 -5.01 8.62 -20.17
C THR A 43 -3.69 9.13 -19.57
N LYS A 44 -3.27 10.36 -19.87
CA LYS A 44 -2.05 10.94 -19.29
C LYS A 44 -2.21 11.28 -17.81
N LEU A 45 -3.28 11.96 -17.44
CA LEU A 45 -3.53 12.35 -16.05
C LEU A 45 -3.99 11.14 -15.21
N GLU A 46 -4.71 10.21 -15.83
CA GLU A 46 -4.99 8.89 -15.25
C GLU A 46 -3.69 8.15 -14.91
N GLN A 47 -2.78 8.02 -15.88
CA GLN A 47 -1.48 7.38 -15.64
C GLN A 47 -0.69 8.13 -14.56
N LEU A 48 -0.72 9.46 -14.56
CA LEU A 48 -0.07 10.24 -13.51
C LEU A 48 -0.66 9.92 -12.13
N LEU A 49 -1.99 9.92 -11.99
CA LEU A 49 -2.67 9.57 -10.74
C LEU A 49 -2.29 8.16 -10.29
N CYS A 50 -2.38 7.18 -11.19
CA CYS A 50 -1.97 5.80 -10.93
C CYS A 50 -0.51 5.72 -10.47
N ASN A 51 0.41 6.39 -11.18
CA ASN A 51 1.83 6.42 -10.82
C ASN A 51 2.09 7.07 -9.45
N LEU A 52 1.27 8.05 -9.05
CA LEU A 52 1.39 8.71 -7.75
C LEU A 52 0.93 7.80 -6.60
N VAL A 53 -0.17 7.07 -6.78
CA VAL A 53 -0.74 6.22 -5.71
C VAL A 53 -0.12 4.82 -5.66
N GLN A 54 0.32 4.31 -6.81
CA GLN A 54 0.86 2.95 -6.96
C GLN A 54 1.94 2.59 -5.93
N PRO A 55 2.93 3.44 -5.60
CA PRO A 55 3.96 3.10 -4.62
C PRO A 55 3.39 2.68 -3.26
N PHE A 56 2.35 3.36 -2.78
CA PHE A 56 1.76 3.08 -1.48
C PHE A 56 1.03 1.74 -1.48
N PHE A 57 0.19 1.49 -2.49
CA PHE A 57 -0.57 0.24 -2.57
C PHE A 57 0.33 -0.99 -2.68
N ILE A 58 1.37 -0.91 -3.51
CA ILE A 58 2.31 -2.02 -3.71
C ILE A 58 3.11 -2.29 -2.44
N THR A 59 3.71 -1.24 -1.85
CA THR A 59 4.49 -1.40 -0.63
C THR A 59 3.65 -2.01 0.48
N TYR A 60 2.42 -1.53 0.67
CA TYR A 60 1.52 -2.05 1.71
C TYR A 60 1.12 -3.49 1.43
N TYR A 61 0.83 -3.84 0.17
CA TYR A 61 0.50 -5.20 -0.22
C TYR A 61 1.67 -6.16 0.06
N LEU A 62 2.91 -5.77 -0.29
CA LEU A 62 4.11 -6.59 -0.07
C LEU A 62 4.41 -6.77 1.41
N VAL A 63 4.33 -5.70 2.21
CA VAL A 63 4.49 -5.77 3.66
C VAL A 63 3.45 -6.73 4.26
N CYS A 64 2.17 -6.63 3.83
CA CYS A 64 1.13 -7.56 4.26
C CYS A 64 1.43 -9.01 3.83
N SER A 65 1.97 -9.22 2.63
CA SER A 65 2.35 -10.55 2.14
C SER A 65 3.48 -11.18 2.97
N VAL A 66 4.51 -10.41 3.29
CA VAL A 66 5.62 -10.82 4.16
C VAL A 66 5.11 -11.17 5.56
N LEU A 67 4.21 -10.37 6.11
CA LEU A 67 3.61 -10.65 7.42
C LEU A 67 2.64 -11.86 7.37
N ASN A 68 1.88 -12.03 6.29
CA ASN A 68 0.92 -13.14 6.18
C ASN A 68 1.59 -14.52 6.11
N SER A 69 2.88 -14.62 5.79
CA SER A 69 3.60 -15.90 5.81
C SER A 69 4.07 -16.33 7.20
N MET A 70 3.92 -15.49 8.23
CA MET A 70 4.47 -15.73 9.58
C MET A 70 3.44 -15.47 10.69
N ASP A 71 3.53 -16.16 11.82
CA ASP A 71 2.69 -15.85 12.99
C ASP A 71 3.31 -14.74 13.85
N GLU A 72 4.64 -14.69 13.84
CA GLU A 72 5.44 -13.65 14.47
C GLU A 72 6.64 -13.31 13.58
N CYS A 73 6.99 -12.04 13.47
CA CYS A 73 8.14 -11.59 12.68
C CYS A 73 8.94 -10.49 13.38
N VAL A 74 10.27 -10.59 13.33
CA VAL A 74 11.17 -9.53 13.80
C VAL A 74 11.07 -8.33 12.87
N GLU A 75 11.03 -7.11 13.42
CA GLU A 75 10.84 -5.88 12.65
C GLU A 75 11.89 -5.71 11.53
N THR A 76 13.17 -5.93 11.84
CA THR A 76 14.26 -5.81 10.86
C THR A 76 14.13 -6.79 9.69
N HIS A 77 13.53 -7.96 9.93
CA HIS A 77 13.23 -8.93 8.87
C HIS A 77 12.12 -8.43 7.95
N VAL A 78 11.07 -7.80 8.50
CA VAL A 78 10.01 -7.22 7.68
C VAL A 78 10.56 -6.15 6.76
N TYR A 79 11.40 -5.24 7.27
CA TYR A 79 12.04 -4.21 6.46
C TYR A 79 12.91 -4.83 5.35
N SER A 80 13.82 -5.75 5.70
CA SER A 80 14.76 -6.29 4.71
C SER A 80 14.07 -7.10 3.62
N VAL A 81 13.11 -7.95 3.97
CA VAL A 81 12.39 -8.77 2.99
C VAL A 81 11.45 -7.93 2.14
N SER A 82 10.72 -6.97 2.73
CA SER A 82 9.82 -6.10 1.97
C SER A 82 10.61 -5.22 1.00
N GLN A 83 11.71 -4.63 1.45
CA GLN A 83 12.61 -3.84 0.60
C GLN A 83 13.14 -4.67 -0.57
N ALA A 84 13.65 -5.88 -0.30
CA ALA A 84 14.16 -6.76 -1.35
C ALA A 84 13.08 -7.16 -2.37
N GLN A 85 11.83 -7.35 -1.94
CA GLN A 85 10.71 -7.63 -2.84
C GLN A 85 10.34 -6.42 -3.71
N ILE A 86 10.34 -5.21 -3.14
CA ILE A 86 10.11 -3.96 -3.88
C ILE A 86 11.20 -3.77 -4.93
N GLU A 87 12.47 -3.88 -4.53
CA GLU A 87 13.63 -3.78 -5.44
C GLU A 87 13.55 -4.79 -6.58
N LYS A 88 13.26 -6.06 -6.26
CA LYS A 88 13.11 -7.11 -7.27
C LYS A 88 12.05 -6.76 -8.30
N LEU A 89 10.91 -6.22 -7.86
CA LEU A 89 9.84 -5.82 -8.77
C LEU A 89 10.21 -4.58 -9.59
N LEU A 90 10.95 -3.64 -9.01
CA LEU A 90 11.48 -2.47 -9.72
C LEU A 90 12.45 -2.89 -10.84
N TYR A 91 13.36 -3.83 -10.57
CA TYR A 91 14.27 -4.36 -11.58
C TYR A 91 13.57 -5.22 -12.63
N ALA A 92 12.56 -6.00 -12.24
CA ALA A 92 11.81 -6.87 -13.14
C ALA A 92 10.80 -6.13 -14.02
N ARG A 93 10.34 -4.95 -13.59
CA ARG A 93 9.32 -4.16 -14.30
C ARG A 93 9.78 -2.71 -14.41
N LYS A 94 10.14 -2.29 -15.64
CA LYS A 94 10.40 -0.87 -15.97
C LYS A 94 9.23 0.08 -15.67
N SER A 95 8.06 -0.44 -15.30
CA SER A 95 6.84 0.31 -14.96
C SER A 95 6.70 0.68 -13.49
N MET A 96 7.61 0.25 -12.62
CA MET A 96 7.62 0.65 -11.21
C MET A 96 8.54 1.85 -11.01
N HIS A 97 8.00 2.93 -10.45
CA HIS A 97 8.78 4.15 -10.24
C HIS A 97 9.78 3.96 -9.07
N PRO A 98 11.03 4.47 -9.17
CA PRO A 98 12.02 4.42 -8.08
C PRO A 98 11.55 4.96 -6.73
N TYR A 99 10.54 5.82 -6.73
CA TYR A 99 9.92 6.34 -5.50
C TYR A 99 9.19 5.26 -4.67
N THR A 100 9.02 4.06 -5.19
CA THR A 100 8.60 2.86 -4.43
C THR A 100 9.62 2.42 -3.38
N LEU A 101 10.90 2.81 -3.51
CA LEU A 101 12.00 2.45 -2.61
C LEU A 101 12.07 3.33 -1.35
N ASN A 102 10.92 3.66 -0.75
CA ASN A 102 10.88 4.48 0.44
C ASN A 102 10.69 3.61 1.70
N LEU A 103 11.71 3.56 2.55
CA LEU A 103 11.63 2.90 3.86
C LEU A 103 10.59 3.56 4.77
N ASP A 104 10.31 4.86 4.59
CA ASP A 104 9.29 5.55 5.36
C ASP A 104 7.90 4.99 5.05
N THR A 105 7.63 4.60 3.80
CA THR A 105 6.35 3.96 3.43
C THR A 105 6.19 2.58 4.09
N ILE A 106 7.27 1.82 4.26
CA ILE A 106 7.25 0.56 5.03
C ILE A 106 6.98 0.86 6.51
N SER A 107 7.65 1.87 7.08
CA SER A 107 7.45 2.29 8.48
C SER A 107 6.02 2.76 8.75
N ASN A 108 5.50 3.62 7.88
CA ASN A 108 4.13 4.11 7.92
C ASN A 108 3.13 2.96 7.79
N CYS A 109 3.38 2.00 6.89
CA CYS A 109 2.58 0.79 6.77
C CYS A 109 2.51 0.02 8.08
N LEU A 110 3.66 -0.29 8.68
CA LEU A 110 3.74 -1.03 9.95
C LEU A 110 3.01 -0.30 11.08
N GLN A 111 3.18 1.02 11.17
CA GLN A 111 2.48 1.83 12.16
C GLN A 111 0.97 1.86 11.92
N ASN A 112 0.50 1.99 10.67
CA ASN A 112 -0.93 1.95 10.35
C ASN A 112 -1.54 0.57 10.64
N LEU A 113 -0.81 -0.51 10.37
CA LEU A 113 -1.24 -1.86 10.71
C LEU A 113 -1.32 -2.08 12.24
N CYS A 114 -0.43 -1.44 13.02
CA CYS A 114 -0.54 -1.43 14.48
C CYS A 114 -1.80 -0.72 14.96
N ASP A 115 -2.09 0.47 14.42
CA ASP A 115 -3.27 1.26 14.79
C ASP A 115 -4.58 0.54 14.43
N LEU A 116 -4.58 -0.16 13.28
CA LEU A 116 -5.68 -1.01 12.83
C LEU A 116 -5.76 -2.35 13.58
N LYS A 117 -4.85 -2.62 14.52
CA LYS A 117 -4.74 -3.87 15.28
C LYS A 117 -4.55 -5.11 14.40
N ALA A 118 -4.07 -4.93 13.16
CA ALA A 118 -3.73 -6.03 12.25
C ALA A 118 -2.42 -6.71 12.68
N ILE A 119 -1.53 -5.96 13.33
CA ILE A 119 -0.35 -6.47 14.00
C ILE A 119 -0.21 -5.85 15.39
N LYS A 120 0.51 -6.52 16.28
CA LYS A 120 0.86 -6.02 17.60
C LYS A 120 2.38 -5.98 17.74
N ARG A 121 2.94 -4.78 17.90
CA ARG A 121 4.36 -4.61 18.22
C ARG A 121 4.63 -5.07 19.64
N ILE A 122 5.64 -5.93 19.79
CA ILE A 122 6.17 -6.41 21.06
C ILE A 122 7.68 -6.18 21.11
N ARG A 123 8.24 -6.12 22.32
CA ARG A 123 9.69 -6.10 22.53
C ARG A 123 10.14 -7.48 22.98
N LYS A 124 11.01 -8.14 22.21
CA LYS A 124 11.68 -9.38 22.60
C LYS A 124 13.17 -9.10 22.75
N ASN A 125 13.68 -9.23 23.98
CA ASN A 125 15.06 -8.92 24.33
C ASN A 125 15.42 -7.47 23.92
N THR A 126 16.28 -7.31 22.92
CA THR A 126 16.76 -6.03 22.38
C THR A 126 16.10 -5.63 21.07
N SER A 127 15.19 -6.45 20.52
CA SER A 127 14.58 -6.22 19.21
C SER A 127 13.06 -6.08 19.30
N ALA A 128 12.50 -5.29 18.38
CA ALA A 128 11.06 -5.25 18.18
C ALA A 128 10.62 -6.41 17.28
N ALA A 129 9.47 -6.98 17.59
CA ALA A 129 8.81 -8.00 16.78
C ALA A 129 7.31 -7.69 16.67
N TYR A 130 6.64 -8.34 15.74
CA TYR A 130 5.23 -8.18 15.44
C TYR A 130 4.52 -9.52 15.60
N ILE A 131 3.46 -9.55 16.41
CA ILE A 131 2.49 -10.65 16.44
C ILE A 131 1.39 -10.31 15.42
N ILE A 132 1.04 -11.27 14.56
CA ILE A 132 0.18 -11.02 13.40
C ILE A 132 -1.25 -11.49 13.66
N GLN A 133 -2.24 -10.61 13.46
CA GLN A 133 -3.66 -10.96 13.49
C GLN A 133 -4.11 -11.36 12.09
N LYS A 134 -3.96 -12.66 11.78
CA LYS A 134 -4.12 -13.21 10.42
C LYS A 134 -5.41 -12.82 9.72
N GLU A 135 -6.54 -12.85 10.42
CA GLU A 135 -7.84 -12.53 9.81
C GLU A 135 -7.92 -11.07 9.36
N ILE A 136 -7.51 -10.14 10.24
CA ILE A 136 -7.54 -8.70 9.96
C ILE A 136 -6.54 -8.38 8.84
N LEU A 137 -5.31 -8.90 8.94
CA LEU A 137 -4.26 -8.67 7.95
C LEU A 137 -4.64 -9.26 6.58
N SER A 138 -5.23 -10.45 6.54
CA SER A 138 -5.71 -11.07 5.29
C SER A 138 -6.82 -10.27 4.64
N ASN A 139 -7.74 -9.71 5.43
CA ASN A 139 -8.78 -8.82 4.91
C ASN A 139 -8.22 -7.53 4.32
N ILE A 140 -7.22 -6.93 4.95
CA ILE A 140 -6.52 -5.74 4.42
C ILE A 140 -5.78 -6.11 3.13
N SER A 141 -5.01 -7.20 3.15
CA SER A 141 -4.23 -7.68 2.01
C SER A 141 -5.11 -7.98 0.79
N ARG A 142 -6.28 -8.60 1.00
CA ARG A 142 -7.27 -8.85 -0.06
C ARG A 142 -7.78 -7.56 -0.68
N LYS A 143 -8.21 -6.59 0.15
CA LYS A 143 -8.66 -5.29 -0.35
C LYS A 143 -7.59 -4.59 -1.18
N LEU A 144 -6.32 -4.62 -0.73
CA LEU A 144 -5.22 -4.05 -1.50
C LEU A 144 -5.02 -4.77 -2.84
N SER A 145 -5.12 -6.12 -2.84
CA SER A 145 -4.93 -6.93 -4.05
C SER A 145 -5.94 -6.63 -5.15
N ASP A 146 -7.16 -6.19 -4.80
CA ASP A 146 -8.20 -5.81 -5.76
C ASP A 146 -7.78 -4.61 -6.64
N TYR A 147 -6.88 -3.74 -6.14
CA TYR A 147 -6.41 -2.55 -6.86
C TYR A 147 -5.10 -2.80 -7.64
N ILE A 148 -4.33 -3.83 -7.30
CA ILE A 148 -3.03 -4.08 -7.93
C ILE A 148 -3.11 -4.33 -9.44
N PRO A 149 -4.09 -5.09 -10.00
CA PRO A 149 -4.20 -5.28 -11.45
C PRO A 149 -4.37 -3.97 -12.23
N SER A 150 -5.10 -3.01 -11.65
CA SER A 150 -5.32 -1.69 -12.26
C SER A 150 -4.08 -0.80 -12.17
N LEU A 151 -3.27 -0.97 -11.13
CA LEU A 151 -2.04 -0.19 -10.92
C LEU A 151 -0.84 -0.75 -11.67
N ILE A 152 -0.78 -2.07 -11.90
CA ILE A 152 0.23 -2.70 -12.73
C ILE A 152 -0.40 -3.79 -13.62
N PRO A 153 -0.65 -3.49 -14.89
CA PRO A 153 -1.09 -4.49 -15.86
C PRO A 153 -0.13 -5.68 -15.91
N GLY A 154 -0.66 -6.90 -15.78
CA GLY A 154 0.12 -8.14 -15.81
C GLY A 154 0.91 -8.43 -14.53
N PHE A 155 0.55 -7.86 -13.37
CA PHE A 155 1.11 -8.24 -12.07
C PHE A 155 0.76 -9.67 -11.68
N ASN A 156 1.76 -10.57 -11.78
CA ASN A 156 1.66 -11.89 -11.17
C ASN A 156 2.02 -11.75 -9.71
N MET A 157 1.06 -12.08 -8.82
CA MET A 157 1.27 -11.99 -7.38
C MET A 157 2.56 -12.73 -7.00
N PRO A 158 3.44 -12.13 -6.18
CA PRO A 158 4.55 -12.87 -5.62
C PRO A 158 3.94 -14.03 -4.82
N VAL A 159 4.10 -15.23 -5.37
CA VAL A 159 3.82 -16.48 -4.66
C VAL A 159 4.64 -16.39 -3.40
N THR A 160 3.94 -16.41 -2.26
CA THR A 160 4.47 -16.49 -0.90
C THR A 160 5.93 -16.92 -0.88
N ALA A 161 6.80 -16.08 -0.31
CA ALA A 161 8.18 -16.44 -0.06
C ALA A 161 8.17 -17.70 0.82
N LYS A 162 8.26 -18.87 0.18
CA LYS A 162 8.59 -20.11 0.84
C LYS A 162 10.05 -19.94 1.25
N LEU A 163 10.27 -19.94 2.57
CA LEU A 163 11.56 -20.27 3.14
C LEU A 163 11.92 -21.71 2.75
#